data_AF-A0AA85IZU8-F1
#
_entry.id   AF-A0AA85IZU8-F1
#
_cell.length_a   1.000
_cell.length_b   1.000
_cell.length_c   1.000
_cell.angle_alpha   90.00
_cell.angle_beta   90.00
_cell.angle_gamma   90.00
#
_symmetry.space_group_name_H-M   'P 1'
#
loop_
_entity.id
_entity.type
_entity.pdbx_description
1 polymer ?
#
loop_
_entity_poly.entity_id
_entity_poly.type
_entity_poly.pdbx_seq_one_letter_code
_entity_poly.pdbx_strand_id
1 'polypeptide(L)' 'MSDLDSSVTHIVYLNNSKQDPVLPVNKNCFQISASWIWQSIKKSVCLPESQFKIIKQRVCQTSDDNTCHS' A
#
# COMPACT_ATOMS: atom_id res chain seq x y z
N MET A 1 -0.96 -15.11 13.55
CA MET A 1 -1.03 -14.13 12.43
C MET A 1 -2.46 -13.62 12.44
N SER A 2 -2.66 -12.30 12.48
CA SER A 2 -3.98 -11.68 12.63
C SER A 2 -4.96 -12.26 11.61
N ASP A 3 -6.06 -12.84 12.09
CA ASP A 3 -7.08 -13.50 11.28
C ASP A 3 -7.82 -12.46 10.44
N LEU A 4 -7.26 -12.14 9.27
CA LEU A 4 -7.95 -11.31 8.29
C LEU A 4 -9.06 -12.15 7.68
N ASP A 5 -10.31 -11.72 7.86
CA ASP A 5 -11.46 -12.42 7.30
C ASP A 5 -11.34 -12.51 5.77
N SER A 6 -11.61 -13.70 5.25
CA SER A 6 -11.67 -13.97 3.81
C SER A 6 -12.69 -13.12 3.04
N SER A 7 -13.69 -12.55 3.72
CA SER A 7 -14.69 -11.66 3.14
C SER A 7 -14.19 -10.22 2.92
N VAL A 8 -13.00 -9.89 3.43
CA VAL A 8 -12.43 -8.55 3.28
C VAL A 8 -12.05 -8.30 1.82
N THR A 9 -12.59 -7.22 1.25
CA THR A 9 -12.30 -6.78 -0.13
C THR A 9 -11.32 -5.62 -0.20
N HIS A 10 -11.16 -4.85 0.87
CA HIS A 10 -10.32 -3.66 0.92
C HIS A 10 -9.55 -3.55 2.24
N ILE A 11 -8.24 -3.32 2.15
CA ILE A 11 -7.40 -2.87 3.27
C ILE A 11 -7.00 -1.43 3.00
N VAL A 12 -7.28 -0.57 3.98
CA VAL A 12 -7.04 0.86 3.87
C VAL A 12 -5.87 1.25 4.77
N TYR A 13 -4.85 1.85 4.17
CA TYR A 13 -3.68 2.33 4.89
C TYR A 13 -3.82 3.83 5.16
N LEU A 14 -3.66 4.21 6.43
CA LEU A 14 -3.78 5.61 6.88
C LEU A 14 -2.62 6.48 6.42
N ASN A 15 -1.43 5.91 6.29
CA ASN A 15 -0.24 6.63 5.87
C ASN A 15 0.24 6.13 4.51
N ASN A 16 0.65 7.05 3.63
CA ASN A 16 1.47 6.72 2.46
C ASN A 16 2.94 6.45 2.87
N SER A 17 3.17 6.05 4.12
CA SER A 17 4.51 5.81 4.60
C SER A 17 5.02 4.56 3.91
N LYS A 18 6.18 4.67 3.27
CA LYS A 18 6.86 3.58 2.55
C LYS A 18 7.21 2.38 3.46
N GLN A 19 6.87 2.46 4.74
CA GLN A 19 7.22 1.52 5.79
C GLN A 19 6.05 0.62 6.22
N ASP A 20 4.81 0.90 5.82
CA ASP A 20 3.71 0.00 6.16
C ASP A 20 3.90 -1.32 5.40
N PRO A 21 4.07 -2.45 6.12
CA PRO A 21 4.26 -3.73 5.48
C PRO A 21 2.95 -4.11 4.78
N VAL A 22 2.95 -4.01 3.45
CA VAL A 22 1.90 -4.58 2.59
C VAL A 22 1.72 -6.03 3.00
N LEU A 23 0.58 -6.32 3.62
CA LEU A 23 0.27 -7.66 4.10
C LEU A 23 0.12 -8.59 2.88
N PRO A 24 0.55 -9.85 2.98
CA PRO A 24 0.20 -10.87 2.01
C PRO A 24 -1.32 -11.09 2.12
N VAL A 25 -2.07 -10.56 1.16
CA VAL A 25 -3.53 -10.66 1.10
C VAL A 25 -3.94 -11.57 -0.05
N ASN A 26 -5.17 -12.07 0.03
CA ASN A 26 -5.81 -12.77 -1.08
C ASN A 26 -5.76 -11.90 -2.36
N LYS A 27 -5.62 -12.53 -3.53
CA LYS A 27 -5.54 -11.83 -4.84
C LYS A 27 -6.77 -10.94 -5.13
N ASN A 28 -7.89 -11.20 -4.45
CA ASN A 28 -9.14 -10.46 -4.57
C ASN A 28 -9.28 -9.28 -3.59
N CYS A 29 -8.25 -8.99 -2.78
CA CYS A 29 -8.26 -7.89 -1.82
C CYS A 29 -7.44 -6.70 -2.32
N PHE A 30 -8.05 -5.52 -2.37
CA PHE A 30 -7.40 -4.28 -2.75
C PHE A 30 -6.66 -3.66 -1.56
N GLN A 31 -5.47 -3.13 -1.81
CA GLN A 31 -4.67 -2.40 -0.84
C GLN A 31 -4.53 -0.96 -1.31
N ILE A 32 -5.17 -0.05 -0.59
CA ILE A 32 -5.43 1.32 -1.04
C ILE A 32 -5.17 2.33 0.07
N SER A 33 -4.87 3.57 -0.32
CA SER A 33 -4.67 4.68 0.61
C SER A 33 -6.00 5.23 1.15
N ALA A 34 -5.99 5.77 2.37
CA ALA A 34 -7.17 6.35 3.03
C ALA A 34 -7.83 7.51 2.27
N SER A 35 -7.11 8.15 1.34
CA SER A 35 -7.68 9.19 0.47
C SER A 35 -8.79 8.65 -0.44
N TRP A 36 -8.82 7.34 -0.73
CA TRP A 36 -9.90 6.70 -1.47
C TRP A 36 -11.26 6.86 -0.78
N ILE A 37 -11.32 6.69 0.56
CA ILE A 37 -12.55 6.85 1.34
C ILE A 37 -13.05 8.29 1.20
N TRP A 38 -12.19 9.25 1.52
CA TRP A 38 -12.57 10.66 1.54
C TRP A 38 -13.00 11.18 0.16
N GLN A 39 -12.31 10.78 -0.91
CA GLN A 39 -12.66 11.20 -2.26
C GLN A 39 -13.94 10.52 -2.75
N SER A 40 -14.17 9.25 -2.40
CA SER A 40 -15.39 8.53 -2.76
C SER A 40 -16.62 9.13 -2.08
N ILE A 41 -16.50 9.46 -0.78
CA ILE A 41 -17.54 10.19 -0.03
C ILE A 41 -17.79 11.56 -0.67
N LYS A 42 -16.73 12.35 -0.89
CA LYS A 42 -16.84 13.72 -1.43
C LYS A 42 -17.55 13.75 -2.79
N LYS A 43 -17.30 12.75 -3.64
CA LYS A 43 -17.91 12.66 -4.98
C LYS A 43 -19.22 11.87 -5.01
N SER A 44 -19.66 11.34 -3.87
CA SER A 44 -20.82 10.46 -3.76
C SER A 44 -20.79 9.28 -4.75
N VAL A 45 -19.60 8.74 -5.02
CA VAL A 45 -19.39 7.62 -5.94
C VAL A 45 -18.23 6.75 -5.45
N CYS A 46 -18.34 5.44 -5.62
CA CYS A 46 -17.22 4.54 -5.39
C CYS A 46 -16.16 4.76 -6.47
N LEU A 47 -15.03 5.36 -6.11
CA LEU A 47 -13.96 5.62 -7.05
C LEU A 47 -13.16 4.35 -7.35
N PRO A 48 -12.61 4.21 -8.56
CA PRO A 48 -11.83 3.02 -8.90
C PRO A 48 -10.55 2.93 -8.06
N GLU A 49 -10.29 1.75 -7.50
CA GLU A 49 -9.20 1.44 -6.58
C GLU A 49 -7.82 1.68 -7.22
N SER A 50 -7.74 1.53 -8.55
CA SER A 50 -6.52 1.74 -9.34
C SER A 50 -5.91 3.15 -9.16
N GLN A 51 -6.74 4.16 -8.88
CA GLN A 51 -6.30 5.55 -8.66
C GLN A 51 -5.63 5.75 -7.30
N PHE A 52 -5.79 4.81 -6.37
CA PHE A 52 -5.40 4.94 -4.97
C PHE A 52 -4.47 3.81 -4.50
N LYS A 53 -3.96 3.01 -5.44
CA LYS A 53 -3.02 1.91 -5.17
C LYS A 53 -1.75 2.41 -4.49
N ILE A 54 -1.32 1.67 -3.49
CA ILE A 54 -0.05 1.92 -2.82
C ILE A 54 1.07 1.30 -3.66
N ILE A 55 1.88 2.14 -4.32
CA ILE A 55 3.04 1.69 -5.09
C ILE A 55 4.23 1.59 -4.12
N LYS A 56 4.76 0.38 -3.90
CA LYS A 56 6.09 0.23 -3.31
C LYS A 56 7.10 0.86 -4.28
N GLN A 57 7.73 1.97 -3.91
CA GLN A 57 8.99 2.31 -4.57
C GLN A 57 9.97 1.20 -4.20
N ARG A 58 10.46 0.45 -5.20
CA ARG A 58 11.70 -0.32 -5.01
C ARG A 58 12.75 0.72 -4.65
N VAL A 59 13.14 0.76 -3.39
CA VAL A 59 14.39 1.42 -3.02
C VAL A 59 15.45 0.59 -3.72
N CYS A 60 16.01 1.09 -4.83
CA CYS A 60 17.31 0.61 -5.27
C CYS A 60 18.24 0.90 -4.11
N GLN A 61 18.57 -0.13 -3.31
CA GLN A 61 19.70 -0.05 -2.41
C GLN A 61 20.91 0.12 -3.33
N THR A 62 21.37 1.35 -3.51
CA THR A 62 22.76 1.58 -3.89
C THR A 62 23.57 1.03 -2.73
N SER A 63 24.12 -0.15 -2.95
CA SER A 63 25.21 -0.69 -2.15
C SER A 63 26.38 0.27 -2.27
N ASP A 64 26.56 1.14 -1.28
CA ASP A 64 27.78 1.92 -1.10
C ASP A 64 28.90 0.97 -0.66
N ASP A 65 29.43 0.21 -1.60
CA ASP A 65 30.70 -0.51 -1.45
C ASP A 65 31.85 0.49 -1.60
N ASN A 66 32.04 1.33 -0.57
CA ASN A 66 33.29 2.09 -0.42
C ASN A 66 34.33 1.21 0.25
N THR A 67 35.01 0.38 -0.55
CA THR A 67 36.25 -0.27 -0.13
C THR A 67 37.36 0.78 -0.09
N CYS A 68 37.62 1.36 1.08
CA CYS A 68 38.89 2.03 1.36
C CYS A 68 40.01 0.98 1.41
N HIS A 69 40.81 0.89 0.35
CA HIS A 69 42.13 0.27 0.47
C HIS A 69 43.11 1.27 1.07
N SER A 70 43.76 0.80 2.14
CA SER A 70 44.83 1.47 2.89
C SER A 70 46.10 1.64 2.07
#